data_AF-A0A3D1K4U3-F1
#
_entry.id   AF-A0A3D1K4U3-F1
#
_cell.length_a   1.000
_cell.length_b   1.000
_cell.length_c   1.000
_cell.angle_alpha   90.00
_cell.angle_beta   90.00
_cell.angle_gamma   90.00
#
_symmetry.space_group_name_H-M   'P 1'
#
loop_
_entity.id
_entity.type
_entity.pdbx_description
1 polymer ?
#
loop_
_entity_poly.entity_id
_entity_poly.type
_entity_poly.pdbx_seq_one_letter_code
_entity_poly.pdbx_strand_id
1 'polypeptide(L)'
;MKISPDLRKVLLIVWMMIGLAVLLMIAVPFLFKEDAVLGNLPECSYKKLYGRECLFCGMTRSFYCISRGELGKASEFNRLGLYLYAAFAVNEACILIFILKLINNRWRLENAHH
;
A
#
# COMPACT_ATOMS: atom_id res chain seq x y z
N MET A 1 17.72 -17.58 -18.53
CA MET A 1 17.23 -18.31 -17.33
C MET A 1 15.76 -18.64 -17.52
N LYS A 2 15.38 -19.92 -17.64
CA LYS A 2 13.96 -20.32 -17.78
C LYS A 2 13.34 -20.43 -16.39
N ILE A 3 12.30 -19.63 -16.13
CA ILE A 3 11.53 -19.72 -14.87
C ILE A 3 10.65 -20.96 -14.94
N SER A 4 10.77 -21.88 -13.96
CA SER A 4 9.92 -23.06 -13.90
C SER A 4 8.46 -22.68 -13.59
N PRO A 5 7.48 -23.49 -14.02
CA PRO A 5 6.07 -23.24 -13.72
C PRO A 5 5.78 -23.11 -12.23
N ASP A 6 6.47 -23.89 -11.41
CA ASP A 6 6.30 -23.88 -9.95
C ASP A 6 6.89 -22.62 -9.32
N LEU A 7 8.07 -22.19 -9.77
CA LEU A 7 8.66 -20.92 -9.31
C LEU A 7 7.74 -19.75 -9.63
N ARG A 8 7.10 -19.76 -10.80
CA ARG A 8 6.13 -18.71 -11.16
C ARG A 8 4.94 -18.67 -10.21
N LYS A 9 4.38 -19.83 -9.83
CA LYS A 9 3.26 -19.91 -8.87
C LYS A 9 3.68 -19.38 -7.50
N VAL A 10 4.86 -19.76 -7.02
CA VAL A 10 5.39 -19.28 -5.74
C VAL A 10 5.55 -17.75 -5.75
N LEU A 11 6.16 -17.19 -6.81
CA LEU A 11 6.33 -15.74 -6.94
C LEU A 11 4.98 -15.01 -6.97
N LEU A 12 3.97 -15.58 -7.64
CA LEU A 12 2.62 -15.01 -7.65
C LEU A 12 1.99 -15.03 -6.26
N ILE A 13 2.10 -16.14 -5.51
CA ILE A 13 1.57 -16.23 -4.15
C ILE A 13 2.26 -15.20 -3.24
N VAL A 14 3.58 -15.10 -3.31
CA VAL A 14 4.35 -14.13 -2.52
C VAL A 14 3.93 -12.70 -2.87
N TRP A 15 3.80 -12.38 -4.16
CA TRP A 15 3.36 -11.06 -4.61
C TRP A 15 1.96 -10.71 -4.07
N MET A 16 1.03 -11.68 -4.09
CA MET A 16 -0.32 -11.49 -3.53
C MET A 16 -0.32 -11.32 -2.02
N MET A 17 0.52 -12.05 -1.28
CA MET A 17 0.64 -11.89 0.18
C MET A 17 1.20 -10.52 0.56
N ILE A 18 2.24 -10.06 -0.15
CA ILE A 18 2.81 -8.73 0.04
C ILE A 18 1.76 -7.66 -0.30
N GLY A 19 1.06 -7.82 -1.43
CA GLY A 19 -0.03 -6.93 -1.82
C GLY A 19 -1.13 -6.83 -0.77
N LEU A 20 -1.57 -7.96 -0.20
CA LEU A 20 -2.54 -7.94 0.90
C LEU A 20 -2.04 -7.14 2.11
N ALA A 21 -0.79 -7.33 2.52
CA ALA A 21 -0.21 -6.57 3.62
C ALA A 21 -0.15 -5.06 3.32
N VAL A 22 0.24 -4.70 2.09
CA VAL A 22 0.29 -3.30 1.60
C VAL A 22 -1.10 -2.68 1.54
N LEU A 23 -2.09 -3.42 1.04
CA LEU A 23 -3.49 -2.98 0.98
C LEU A 23 -4.02 -2.67 2.38
N LEU A 24 -3.76 -3.55 3.36
CA LEU A 24 -4.15 -3.30 4.76
C LEU A 24 -3.45 -2.05 5.31
N MET A 25 -2.16 -1.87 5.02
CA MET A 25 -1.40 -0.69 5.43
C MET A 25 -2.00 0.60 4.84
N ILE A 26 -2.34 0.62 3.54
CA ILE A 26 -2.98 1.77 2.89
C ILE A 26 -4.38 2.02 3.44
N ALA A 27 -5.12 0.97 3.79
CA ALA A 27 -6.48 1.08 4.30
C ALA A 27 -6.54 1.71 5.70
N VAL A 28 -5.52 1.52 6.55
CA VAL A 28 -5.51 2.03 7.93
C VAL A 28 -5.84 3.54 8.02
N PRO A 29 -5.17 4.44 7.28
CA PRO A 29 -5.49 5.87 7.26
C PRO A 29 -6.90 6.26 6.80
N PHE A 30 -7.64 5.36 6.15
CA PHE A 30 -9.05 5.58 5.76
C PHE A 30 -10.03 5.08 6.82
N LEU A 31 -9.64 4.06 7.57
CA LEU A 31 -10.48 3.41 8.57
C LEU A 31 -10.33 4.03 9.96
N PHE A 32 -9.14 4.55 10.29
CA PHE A 32 -8.82 5.08 11.60
C PHE A 32 -8.51 6.57 11.53
N LYS A 33 -8.83 7.30 12.60
CA LYS A 33 -8.41 8.70 12.76
C LYS A 33 -6.92 8.76 13.11
N GLU A 34 -6.25 9.79 12.63
CA GLU A 34 -4.83 10.02 12.90
C GLU A 34 -4.53 10.04 14.39
N ASP A 35 -5.37 10.71 15.20
CA ASP A 35 -5.18 10.80 16.66
C ASP A 35 -5.32 9.44 17.37
N ALA A 36 -6.12 8.52 16.83
CA ALA A 36 -6.26 7.19 17.42
C ALA A 36 -4.98 6.36 17.24
N VAL A 37 -4.26 6.57 16.15
CA VAL A 37 -3.04 5.81 15.80
C VAL A 37 -1.77 6.52 16.26
N LEU A 38 -1.68 7.84 16.05
CA LEU A 38 -0.51 8.65 16.40
C LEU A 38 -0.63 9.33 17.77
N GLY A 39 -1.84 9.63 18.24
CA GLY A 39 -2.04 10.33 19.52
C GLY A 39 -1.77 9.45 20.75
N ASN A 40 -1.82 8.12 20.60
CA ASN A 40 -1.47 7.17 21.66
C ASN A 40 -0.01 6.73 21.63
N LEU A 41 0.77 7.16 20.62
CA LEU A 41 2.19 6.83 20.54
C LEU A 41 3.00 7.85 21.36
N PRO A 42 4.04 7.41 22.09
CA PRO A 42 4.95 8.31 22.78
C PRO A 42 5.59 9.28 21.77
N GLU A 43 5.87 10.50 22.21
CA GLU A 43 6.53 11.50 21.37
C GLU A 43 7.82 10.93 20.77
N CYS A 44 7.93 11.00 19.44
CA CYS A 44 9.08 10.46 18.72
C CYS A 44 10.37 11.11 19.24
N SER A 45 11.29 10.31 19.79
CA SER A 45 12.58 10.79 20.31
C SER A 45 13.38 11.59 19.27
N TYR A 46 13.24 11.25 17.98
CA TYR A 46 13.85 11.99 16.88
C TYR A 46 13.29 13.41 16.75
N LYS A 47 11.97 13.57 16.90
CA LYS A 47 11.31 14.88 16.90
C LYS A 47 11.71 15.71 18.10
N LYS A 48 11.86 15.07 19.26
CA LYS A 48 12.37 15.71 20.48
C LYS A 48 13.82 16.18 20.33
N LEU A 49 14.68 15.39 19.68
CA LEU A 49 16.12 15.67 19.58
C LEU A 49 16.46 16.62 18.41
N TYR A 50 15.75 16.51 17.28
CA TYR A 50 16.08 17.22 16.04
C TYR A 50 14.99 18.21 15.58
N GLY A 51 13.88 18.35 16.32
CA GLY A 51 12.79 19.29 16.00
C GLY A 51 11.98 18.94 14.75
N ARG A 52 12.24 17.80 14.12
CA ARG A 52 11.60 17.34 12.87
C ARG A 52 11.12 15.90 12.99
N GLU A 53 10.11 15.54 12.22
CA GLU A 53 9.63 14.15 12.25
C GLU A 53 10.67 13.18 11.71
N CYS A 54 10.70 11.95 12.24
CA CYS A 54 11.50 10.91 11.64
C CYS A 54 10.89 10.47 10.30
N LEU A 55 11.69 9.78 9.48
CA LEU A 55 11.27 9.31 8.16
C LEU A 55 9.92 8.55 8.23
N PHE A 56 9.77 7.67 9.22
CA PHE A 56 8.58 6.83 9.39
C PHE A 56 7.36 7.61 9.87
N CYS A 57 7.48 8.42 10.93
CA CYS A 57 6.37 9.25 11.42
C CYS A 57 5.87 10.23 10.34
N GLY A 58 6.80 10.90 9.65
CA GLY A 58 6.47 11.80 8.55
C GLY A 58 5.84 11.06 7.37
N MET A 59 6.25 9.82 7.10
CA MET A 59 5.63 8.98 6.07
C MET A 59 4.21 8.57 6.45
N THR A 60 3.98 8.15 7.69
CA THR A 60 2.64 7.83 8.21
C THR A 60 1.71 9.05 8.13
N ARG A 61 2.18 10.24 8.56
CA ARG A 61 1.41 11.48 8.41
C ARG A 61 1.15 11.86 6.96
N SER A 62 2.14 11.66 6.07
CA SER A 62 1.96 11.84 4.64
C SER A 62 0.83 10.95 4.10
N PHE A 63 0.75 9.68 4.52
CA PHE A 63 -0.33 8.77 4.12
C PHE A 63 -1.70 9.21 4.64
N TYR A 64 -1.79 9.75 5.86
CA TYR A 64 -3.02 10.36 6.39
C TYR A 64 -3.44 11.62 5.61
N CYS A 65 -2.50 12.48 5.24
CA CYS A 65 -2.81 13.62 4.37
C CYS A 65 -3.31 13.15 3.00
N ILE A 66 -2.69 12.12 2.42
CA ILE A 66 -3.12 11.53 1.14
C ILE A 66 -4.54 10.95 1.26
N SER A 67 -4.86 10.22 2.34
CA SER A 67 -6.20 9.65 2.54
C SER A 67 -7.31 10.70 2.67
N ARG A 68 -6.95 11.92 3.06
CA ARG A 68 -7.86 13.09 3.15
C ARG A 68 -7.85 13.99 1.91
N GLY A 69 -7.05 13.66 0.89
CA GLY A 69 -6.91 14.48 -0.32
C GLY A 69 -5.98 15.70 -0.17
N GLU A 70 -5.26 15.82 0.94
CA GLU A 70 -4.37 16.95 1.26
C GLU A 70 -2.95 16.74 0.71
N LEU A 71 -2.80 16.57 -0.61
CA LEU A 71 -1.52 16.21 -1.24
C LEU A 71 -0.39 17.23 -1.02
N GLY A 72 -0.73 18.52 -0.92
CA GLY A 72 0.24 19.58 -0.62
C GLY A 72 0.92 19.35 0.74
N LYS A 73 0.12 19.18 1.79
CA LYS A 73 0.60 18.88 3.15
C LYS A 73 1.33 17.54 3.22
N ALA A 74 0.88 16.53 2.46
CA ALA A 74 1.54 15.23 2.41
C ALA A 74 3.02 15.34 1.96
N SER A 75 3.29 16.23 1.00
CA SER A 75 4.64 16.48 0.48
C SER A 75 5.53 17.27 1.45
N GLU A 76 4.93 18.08 2.32
CA GLU A 76 5.63 18.82 3.38
C GLU A 76 6.09 17.87 4.50
N PHE A 77 5.26 16.90 4.87
CA PHE A 77 5.63 15.89 5.87
C PHE A 77 6.71 14.94 5.36
N ASN A 78 6.52 14.37 4.16
CA ASN A 78 7.52 13.50 3.54
C ASN A 78 7.26 13.34 2.03
N ARG A 79 8.09 13.96 1.18
CA ARG A 79 8.03 13.78 -0.29
C ARG A 79 8.17 12.32 -0.72
N LEU A 80 9.02 11.54 -0.03
CA LEU A 80 9.17 10.11 -0.31
C LEU A 80 7.88 9.33 0.01
N GLY A 81 7.11 9.78 1.00
CA GLY A 81 5.80 9.22 1.33
C GLY A 81 4.84 9.29 0.15
N LEU A 82 4.80 10.41 -0.56
CA LEU A 82 3.96 10.56 -1.75
C LEU A 82 4.35 9.58 -2.86
N TYR A 83 5.64 9.45 -3.16
CA TYR A 83 6.13 8.51 -4.19
C TYR A 83 5.87 7.05 -3.81
N LEU A 84 6.10 6.70 -2.54
CA LEU A 84 5.87 5.35 -2.05
C LEU A 84 4.38 4.99 -2.09
N TYR A 85 3.51 5.91 -1.67
CA TYR A 85 2.06 5.72 -1.75
C TYR A 85 1.61 5.49 -3.20
N ALA A 86 2.12 6.29 -4.15
CA ALA A 86 1.83 6.10 -5.57
C ALA A 86 2.29 4.73 -6.08
N ALA A 87 3.49 4.28 -5.70
CA ALA A 87 3.99 2.96 -6.07
C ALA A 87 3.11 1.83 -5.51
N PHE A 88 2.66 1.94 -4.26
CA PHE A 88 1.74 0.98 -3.67
C PHE A 88 0.36 1.01 -4.35
N ALA A 89 -0.19 2.18 -4.63
CA ALA A 89 -1.46 2.29 -5.35
C ALA A 89 -1.40 1.65 -6.74
N VAL A 90 -0.29 1.83 -7.47
CA VAL A 90 -0.07 1.16 -8.76
C VAL A 90 0.06 -0.35 -8.60
N ASN A 91 0.78 -0.83 -7.57
CA ASN A 91 0.87 -2.26 -7.28
C ASN A 91 -0.52 -2.87 -7.03
N GLU A 92 -1.35 -2.23 -6.20
CA GLU A 92 -2.70 -2.71 -5.91
C GLU A 92 -3.60 -2.69 -7.15
N ALA A 93 -3.50 -1.67 -7.99
CA ALA A 93 -4.20 -1.64 -9.28
C ALA A 93 -3.78 -2.81 -10.19
N CYS A 94 -2.49 -3.12 -10.25
CA CYS A 94 -1.96 -4.26 -11.02
C CYS A 94 -2.48 -5.60 -10.49
N ILE A 95 -2.51 -5.79 -9.17
CA ILE A 95 -3.08 -6.99 -8.53
C ILE A 95 -4.57 -7.11 -8.85
N LEU A 96 -5.34 -6.03 -8.71
CA LEU A 96 -6.77 -6.02 -9.01
C LEU A 96 -7.04 -6.40 -10.48
N ILE A 97 -6.33 -5.76 -11.42
CA ILE A 97 -6.45 -6.07 -12.85
C ILE A 97 -6.09 -7.54 -13.13
N PHE A 98 -5.05 -8.06 -12.47
CA PHE A 98 -4.65 -9.46 -12.60
C PHE A 98 -5.75 -10.42 -12.12
N ILE A 99 -6.32 -10.17 -10.93
CA ILE A 99 -7.43 -10.96 -10.37
C ILE A 99 -8.65 -10.91 -11.29
N LEU A 100 -9.04 -9.73 -11.75
CA LEU A 100 -10.18 -9.56 -12.66
C LEU A 100 -9.98 -10.35 -13.97
N LYS A 101 -8.75 -10.34 -14.52
CA LYS A 101 -8.41 -11.15 -15.70
C LYS A 101 -8.48 -12.66 -15.40
N LEU A 102 -8.04 -13.10 -14.23
CA LEU A 102 -8.15 -14.51 -13.84
C LEU A 102 -9.61 -14.97 -13.73
N ILE A 103 -10.44 -14.18 -13.06
CA ILE A 103 -11.88 -14.47 -12.90
C ILE A 103 -12.56 -14.51 -14.29
N ASN A 104 -12.32 -13.49 -15.13
CA ASN A 104 -12.87 -13.42 -16.47
C ASN A 104 -12.44 -14.60 -17.36
N ASN A 105 -11.17 -15.00 -17.28
CA ASN A 105 -10.67 -16.16 -18.02
C ASN A 105 -11.33 -17.46 -17.57
N ARG A 106 -11.49 -17.66 -16.26
CA ARG A 106 -12.16 -18.85 -15.71
C ARG A 106 -13.62 -18.92 -16.16
N TRP A 107 -14.36 -17.82 -16.03
CA TRP A 107 -15.76 -17.74 -16.44
C TRP A 107 -15.95 -18.03 -17.94
N ARG A 108 -15.07 -17.49 -18.79
CA ARG A 108 -15.08 -17.76 -20.23
C ARG A 108 -14.85 -19.24 -20.57
N LEU A 109 -13.99 -19.94 -19.84
CA LEU A 109 -13.74 -21.37 -20.08
C LEU A 109 -14.93 -22.22 -19.64
N GLU A 110 -15.57 -21.89 -18.52
CA GLU A 110 -16.78 -22.57 -18.02
C GLU A 110 -17.94 -22.45 -19.02
N ASN A 111 -18.10 -21.29 -19.67
CA ASN A 111 -19.17 -21.04 -20.64
C ASN A 111 -18.85 -21.46 -22.09
N ALA A 112 -17.63 -21.89 -22.39
CA ALA A 112 -17.26 -22.36 -23.75
C ALA A 112 -17.68 -23.81 -24.04
N HIS A 113 -18.15 -24.53 -23.03
CA HIS A 113 -18.55 -25.93 -23.10
C HIS A 113 -20.08 -26.15 -23.00
N HIS A 114 -20.85 -25.07 -23.01
CA HIS A 114 -22.32 -25.06 -23.09
C HIS A 114 -22.77 -24.53 -24.45
#